data_AF-A0A7J4B9Y7-F1
#
_entry.id   AF-A0A7J4B9Y7-F1
#
_cell.length_a   1.000
_cell.length_b   1.000
_cell.length_c   1.000
_cell.angle_alpha   90.00
_cell.angle_beta   90.00
_cell.angle_gamma   90.00
#
_symmetry.space_group_name_H-M   'P 1'
#
loop_
_entity.id
_entity.type
_entity.pdbx_description
1 polymer ?
#
loop_
_entity_poly.entity_id
_entity_poly.type
_entity_poly.pdbx_seq_one_letter_code
_entity_poly.pdbx_strand_id
1 'polypeptide(L)'
;VIISWWDYGYWLSVLGERATVADGATLNATQIELLAKALTGTEEEAFEIFTRYFRVPPDKTYVVLYDVVLFSEQLSSAYVGPLAFQGGTFIGADMAKGISAIYKIAGKNPPTTTVTIGQYSYLMPNWTSQTLTNATLYKIFLHSVHEVFGTTGYPVRFLYGALQYPQYAPRLEKPVLTIFKPAHIAVSQLYEGSSVYVVVAVYKMGD
;
A
#
# COMPACT_ATOMS: atom_id res chain seq x y z
N VAL A 1 9.00 7.77 15.58
CA VAL A 1 9.69 7.51 14.29
C VAL A 1 8.64 7.18 13.26
N ILE A 2 8.75 7.72 12.05
CA ILE A 2 7.89 7.37 10.92
C ILE A 2 8.67 6.51 9.93
N ILE A 3 8.11 5.34 9.62
CA ILE A 3 8.56 4.46 8.55
C ILE A 3 7.70 4.73 7.32
N SER A 4 8.33 5.11 6.23
CA SER A 4 7.68 5.28 4.92
C SER A 4 8.66 4.87 3.83
N TRP A 5 8.19 4.72 2.59
CA TRP A 5 9.14 4.65 1.46
C TRP A 5 9.99 5.92 1.37
N TRP A 6 11.20 5.80 0.83
CA TRP A 6 12.24 6.84 0.92
C TRP A 6 11.84 8.16 0.25
N ASP A 7 10.99 8.11 -0.79
CA ASP A 7 10.45 9.27 -1.51
C ASP A 7 9.82 10.32 -0.57
N TYR A 8 9.28 9.90 0.58
CA TYR A 8 8.55 10.77 1.50
C TYR A 8 9.36 11.20 2.72
N GLY A 9 10.56 10.66 2.91
CA GLY A 9 11.33 10.85 4.14
C GLY A 9 11.71 12.31 4.42
N TYR A 10 12.02 13.08 3.36
CA TYR A 10 12.28 14.52 3.48
C TYR A 10 11.03 15.29 3.94
N TRP A 11 9.88 15.05 3.31
CA TRP A 11 8.63 15.75 3.66
C TRP A 11 8.18 15.44 5.08
N LEU A 12 8.31 14.19 5.51
CA LEU A 12 7.95 13.76 6.88
C LEU A 12 8.91 14.31 7.94
N SER A 13 10.19 14.42 7.63
CA SER A 13 11.17 14.99 8.56
C SER A 13 11.06 16.50 8.67
N VAL A 14 10.90 17.21 7.54
CA VAL A 14 10.86 18.67 7.51
C VAL A 14 9.49 19.22 7.88
N LEU A 15 8.42 18.75 7.25
CA LEU A 15 7.06 19.26 7.53
C LEU A 15 6.40 18.54 8.70
N GLY A 16 6.63 17.24 8.82
CA GLY A 16 6.06 16.44 9.90
C GLY A 16 6.81 16.59 11.23
N GLU A 17 8.02 17.16 11.22
CA GLU A 17 8.91 17.26 12.40
C GLU A 17 9.05 15.93 13.15
N ARG A 18 9.18 14.82 12.41
CA ARG A 18 9.38 13.48 12.97
C ARG A 18 10.57 12.80 12.32
N ALA A 19 11.36 12.09 13.14
CA ALA A 19 12.45 11.26 12.63
C ALA A 19 11.93 10.17 11.67
N THR A 20 12.63 9.97 10.56
CA THR A 20 12.38 8.90 9.58
C THR A 20 13.58 7.95 9.49
N VAL A 21 13.35 6.73 9.00
CA VAL A 21 14.42 5.73 8.79
C VAL A 21 14.98 5.74 7.37
N ALA A 22 14.47 6.58 6.48
CA ALA A 22 14.97 6.74 5.12
C ALA A 22 14.57 8.12 4.61
N ASP A 23 15.32 8.63 3.64
CA ASP A 23 15.05 9.88 2.94
C ASP A 23 15.43 9.81 1.46
N GLY A 24 15.08 10.87 0.73
CA GLY A 24 15.28 11.00 -0.71
C GLY A 24 16.73 11.04 -1.18
N ALA A 25 17.72 11.21 -0.29
CA ALA A 25 19.12 11.20 -0.67
C ALA A 25 19.65 9.77 -0.86
N THR A 26 19.01 8.77 -0.24
CA THR A 26 19.32 7.33 -0.42
C THR A 26 20.80 6.96 -0.20
N LEU A 27 21.52 7.72 0.64
CA LEU A 27 22.96 7.61 0.82
C LEU A 27 23.43 6.25 1.37
N ASN A 28 22.54 5.51 2.05
CA ASN A 28 22.82 4.18 2.58
C ASN A 28 21.94 3.12 1.90
N ALA A 29 22.47 2.49 0.85
CA ALA A 29 21.75 1.48 0.07
C ALA A 29 21.33 0.26 0.93
N THR A 30 22.14 -0.17 1.90
CA THR A 30 21.80 -1.28 2.80
C THR A 30 20.58 -0.97 3.65
N GLN A 31 20.43 0.28 4.09
CA GLN A 31 19.27 0.73 4.86
C GLN A 31 17.99 0.73 4.01
N ILE A 32 18.09 1.13 2.73
CA ILE A 32 16.98 1.06 1.77
C ILE A 32 16.61 -0.39 1.45
N GLU A 33 17.60 -1.28 1.31
CA GLU A 33 17.37 -2.73 1.13
C GLU A 33 16.65 -3.35 2.33
N LEU A 34 17.08 -3.04 3.56
CA LEU A 34 16.41 -3.51 4.77
C LEU A 34 14.97 -2.99 4.85
N LEU A 35 14.75 -1.72 4.53
CA LEU A 35 13.40 -1.14 4.49
C LEU A 35 12.53 -1.85 3.45
N ALA A 36 13.08 -2.12 2.27
CA ALA A 36 12.39 -2.85 1.23
C ALA A 36 12.02 -4.29 1.66
N LYS A 37 12.95 -4.99 2.34
CA LYS A 37 12.70 -6.32 2.92
C LYS A 37 11.60 -6.30 3.96
N ALA A 38 11.57 -5.30 4.83
CA ALA A 38 10.51 -5.12 5.82
C ALA A 38 9.15 -4.89 5.16
N LEU A 39 9.06 -3.95 4.22
CA LEU A 39 7.80 -3.62 3.54
C LEU A 39 7.25 -4.76 2.67
N THR A 40 8.11 -5.63 2.15
CA THR A 40 7.74 -6.78 1.30
C THR A 40 7.76 -8.12 2.04
N GLY A 41 8.01 -8.10 3.34
CA GLY A 41 8.00 -9.25 4.25
C GLY A 41 6.74 -9.33 5.09
N THR A 42 6.62 -10.36 5.91
CA THR A 42 5.50 -10.49 6.88
C THR A 42 5.58 -9.41 7.97
N GLU A 43 4.53 -9.28 8.79
CA GLU A 43 4.55 -8.33 9.90
C GLU A 43 5.71 -8.62 10.87
N GLU A 44 5.99 -9.89 11.12
CA GLU A 44 7.06 -10.35 12.02
C GLU A 44 8.45 -10.00 11.46
N GLU A 45 8.66 -10.23 10.16
CA GLU A 45 9.90 -9.84 9.47
C GLU A 45 10.09 -8.31 9.53
N ALA A 46 9.02 -7.54 9.30
CA ALA A 46 9.06 -6.08 9.38
C ALA A 46 9.39 -5.61 10.80
N PHE A 47 8.73 -6.19 11.80
CA PHE A 47 8.98 -5.89 13.22
C PHE A 47 10.42 -6.20 13.62
N GLU A 48 10.96 -7.35 13.20
CA GLU A 48 12.34 -7.71 13.46
C GLU A 48 13.30 -6.71 12.82
N ILE A 49 13.09 -6.34 11.56
CA ILE A 49 13.95 -5.37 10.87
C ILE A 49 13.92 -4.01 11.56
N PHE A 50 12.72 -3.50 11.87
CA PHE A 50 12.55 -2.20 12.51
C PHE A 50 13.20 -2.17 13.90
N THR A 51 13.03 -3.22 14.70
CA THR A 51 13.56 -3.25 16.08
C THR A 51 15.04 -3.62 16.17
N ARG A 52 15.52 -4.60 15.39
CA ARG A 52 16.92 -5.06 15.50
C ARG A 52 17.89 -4.22 14.68
N TYR A 53 17.49 -3.83 13.47
CA TYR A 53 18.39 -3.15 12.54
C TYR A 53 18.22 -1.63 12.60
N PHE A 54 16.97 -1.14 12.57
CA PHE A 54 16.73 0.31 12.69
C PHE A 54 16.69 0.80 14.14
N ARG A 55 16.57 -0.12 15.11
CA ARG A 55 16.59 0.17 16.55
C ARG A 55 15.53 1.21 16.96
N VAL A 56 14.39 1.19 16.29
CA VAL A 56 13.28 2.12 16.61
C VAL A 56 12.46 1.55 17.78
N PRO A 57 12.00 2.41 18.70
CA PRO A 57 11.13 1.99 19.80
C PRO A 57 9.73 1.59 19.26
N PRO A 58 9.24 0.36 19.50
CA PRO A 58 7.95 -0.08 18.97
C PRO A 58 6.79 0.86 19.26
N ASP A 59 6.58 1.18 20.54
CA ASP A 59 5.50 2.01 21.07
C ASP A 59 5.47 3.46 20.53
N LYS A 60 6.56 3.90 19.89
CA LYS A 60 6.70 5.25 19.32
C LYS A 60 7.01 5.22 17.81
N THR A 61 6.71 4.10 17.15
CA THR A 61 6.95 3.93 15.71
C THR A 61 5.63 3.80 14.95
N TYR A 62 5.56 4.51 13.82
CA TYR A 62 4.41 4.52 12.94
C TYR A 62 4.86 4.17 11.52
N VAL A 63 4.05 3.39 10.80
CA VAL A 63 4.19 3.15 9.36
C VAL A 63 3.20 4.04 8.63
N VAL A 64 3.68 4.77 7.64
CA VAL A 64 2.88 5.65 6.77
C VAL A 64 3.02 5.22 5.33
N LEU A 65 1.89 4.98 4.69
CA LEU A 65 1.79 4.67 3.26
C LEU A 65 0.55 5.33 2.66
N TYR A 66 0.52 5.48 1.35
CA TYR A 66 -0.69 5.88 0.65
C TYR A 66 -0.81 5.26 -0.74
N ASP A 67 -2.05 5.11 -1.19
CA ASP A 67 -2.37 4.82 -2.58
C ASP A 67 -3.79 5.28 -2.91
N VAL A 68 -4.22 5.02 -4.14
CA VAL A 68 -5.55 5.33 -4.64
C VAL A 68 -6.50 4.13 -4.55
N VAL A 69 -7.78 4.44 -4.37
CA VAL A 69 -8.89 3.51 -4.36
C VAL A 69 -9.96 4.03 -5.31
N LEU A 70 -10.49 3.18 -6.17
CA LEU A 70 -11.69 3.49 -6.93
C LEU A 70 -12.89 3.03 -6.11
N PHE A 71 -13.76 3.94 -5.72
CA PHE A 71 -15.00 3.63 -5.02
C PHE A 71 -16.20 3.95 -5.91
N SER A 72 -17.08 2.97 -6.12
CA SER A 72 -18.28 3.12 -6.95
C SER A 72 -19.49 2.61 -6.20
N GLU A 73 -20.40 3.54 -5.84
CA GLU A 73 -21.71 3.20 -5.28
C GLU A 73 -22.54 2.41 -6.29
N GLN A 74 -22.47 2.77 -7.58
CA GLN A 74 -23.17 2.09 -8.67
C GLN A 74 -22.77 0.61 -8.78
N LEU A 75 -21.49 0.30 -8.61
CA LEU A 75 -20.98 -1.08 -8.59
C LEU A 75 -20.99 -1.69 -7.18
N SER A 76 -21.42 -0.91 -6.18
CA SER A 76 -21.44 -1.28 -4.77
C SER A 76 -20.13 -1.92 -4.32
N SER A 77 -18.98 -1.33 -4.68
CA SER A 77 -17.66 -1.92 -4.41
C SER A 77 -16.57 -0.85 -4.30
N ALA A 78 -15.56 -1.16 -3.49
CA ALA A 78 -14.28 -0.45 -3.47
C ALA A 78 -13.20 -1.30 -4.16
N TYR A 79 -12.36 -0.68 -4.98
CA TYR A 79 -11.31 -1.35 -5.74
C TYR A 79 -9.95 -0.79 -5.36
N VAL A 80 -9.08 -1.66 -4.87
CA VAL A 80 -7.71 -1.30 -4.50
C VAL A 80 -6.88 -0.91 -5.72
N GLY A 81 -6.08 0.13 -5.58
CA GLY A 81 -5.12 0.55 -6.59
C GLY A 81 -3.93 -0.41 -6.76
N PRO A 82 -3.02 -0.09 -7.70
CA PRO A 82 -3.07 1.06 -8.61
C PRO A 82 -4.20 0.96 -9.65
N LEU A 83 -4.55 2.08 -10.26
CA LEU A 83 -5.67 2.22 -11.20
C LEU A 83 -5.16 2.61 -12.60
N ALA A 84 -5.45 1.79 -13.59
CA ALA A 84 -5.33 2.09 -15.01
C ALA A 84 -6.71 2.28 -15.67
N PHE A 85 -6.78 3.22 -16.61
CA PHE A 85 -8.00 3.62 -17.31
C PHE A 85 -7.87 3.52 -18.84
N GLN A 86 -9.01 3.43 -19.51
CA GLN A 86 -9.09 3.51 -20.97
C GLN A 86 -8.51 4.85 -21.44
N GLY A 87 -7.46 4.81 -22.27
CA GLY A 87 -6.73 6.00 -22.72
C GLY A 87 -5.29 6.11 -22.21
N GLY A 88 -4.81 5.13 -21.45
CA GLY A 88 -3.38 5.04 -21.10
C GLY A 88 -3.04 5.61 -19.72
N THR A 89 -3.99 6.24 -19.05
CA THR A 89 -3.78 6.85 -17.72
C THR A 89 -3.56 5.78 -16.68
N PHE A 90 -2.49 5.91 -15.89
CA PHE A 90 -2.15 5.05 -14.77
C PHE A 90 -1.93 5.91 -13.52
N ILE A 91 -2.61 5.58 -12.43
CA ILE A 91 -2.55 6.28 -11.15
C ILE A 91 -2.20 5.26 -10.08
N GLY A 92 -1.12 5.50 -9.35
CA GLY A 92 -0.72 4.66 -8.26
C GLY A 92 0.39 5.31 -7.45
N ALA A 93 0.57 4.86 -6.22
CA ALA A 93 1.66 5.29 -5.36
C ALA A 93 2.40 4.07 -4.81
N ASP A 94 2.23 3.74 -3.52
CA ASP A 94 3.07 2.74 -2.86
C ASP A 94 2.82 1.32 -3.37
N MET A 95 1.61 0.96 -3.80
CA MET A 95 1.31 -0.34 -4.38
C MET A 95 1.96 -0.50 -5.76
N ALA A 96 2.00 0.57 -6.56
CA ALA A 96 2.71 0.56 -7.85
C ALA A 96 4.24 0.52 -7.66
N LYS A 97 4.76 1.34 -6.75
CA LYS A 97 6.20 1.35 -6.38
C LYS A 97 6.63 0.02 -5.76
N GLY A 98 5.73 -0.61 -5.00
CA GLY A 98 5.91 -1.90 -4.39
C GLY A 98 6.39 -2.94 -5.40
N ILE A 99 5.60 -3.18 -6.44
CA ILE A 99 5.95 -4.15 -7.49
C ILE A 99 7.04 -3.68 -8.46
N SER A 100 7.19 -2.37 -8.67
CA SER A 100 8.13 -1.86 -9.68
C SER A 100 9.56 -1.70 -9.15
N ALA A 101 9.72 -1.38 -7.86
CA ALA A 101 10.99 -1.07 -7.22
C ALA A 101 11.22 -1.78 -5.88
N ILE A 102 10.27 -1.72 -4.93
CA ILE A 102 10.52 -2.16 -3.54
C ILE A 102 10.84 -3.66 -3.50
N TYR A 103 10.06 -4.51 -4.16
CA TYR A 103 10.36 -5.95 -4.25
C TYR A 103 11.73 -6.24 -4.85
N LYS A 104 12.10 -5.52 -5.92
CA LYS A 104 13.40 -5.72 -6.59
C LYS A 104 14.57 -5.34 -5.69
N ILE A 105 14.45 -4.21 -5.00
CA ILE A 105 15.45 -3.74 -4.03
C ILE A 105 15.57 -4.71 -2.86
N ALA A 106 14.47 -5.34 -2.45
CA ALA A 106 14.49 -6.40 -1.44
C ALA A 106 15.12 -7.73 -1.92
N GLY A 107 15.50 -7.83 -3.21
CA GLY A 107 15.99 -9.07 -3.82
C GLY A 107 14.90 -10.12 -4.05
N LYS A 108 13.63 -9.71 -4.15
CA LYS A 108 12.45 -10.58 -4.28
C LYS A 108 11.75 -10.38 -5.63
N ASN A 109 11.15 -11.45 -6.15
CA ASN A 109 10.27 -11.36 -7.31
C ASN A 109 8.89 -10.84 -6.87
N PRO A 110 8.38 -9.73 -7.47
CA PRO A 110 7.08 -9.18 -7.08
C PRO A 110 5.93 -10.11 -7.53
N PRO A 111 4.93 -10.37 -6.69
CA PRO A 111 3.72 -11.06 -7.11
C PRO A 111 2.86 -10.15 -8.01
N THR A 112 3.00 -10.31 -9.32
CA THR A 112 2.35 -9.45 -10.32
C THR A 112 1.40 -10.21 -11.23
N THR A 113 0.47 -9.49 -11.82
CA THR A 113 -0.36 -9.95 -12.94
C THR A 113 -0.34 -8.92 -14.05
N THR A 114 -0.43 -9.37 -15.31
CA THR A 114 -0.49 -8.47 -16.47
C THR A 114 -1.95 -8.17 -16.79
N VAL A 115 -2.25 -6.88 -16.95
CA VAL A 115 -3.59 -6.39 -17.24
C VAL A 115 -3.55 -5.57 -18.52
N THR A 116 -4.39 -5.94 -19.49
CA THR A 116 -4.52 -5.21 -20.76
C THR A 116 -5.81 -4.39 -20.77
N ILE A 117 -5.68 -3.10 -21.06
CA ILE A 117 -6.79 -2.15 -21.16
C ILE A 117 -6.64 -1.39 -22.48
N GLY A 118 -7.53 -1.68 -23.43
CA GLY A 118 -7.39 -1.19 -24.80
C GLY A 118 -6.09 -1.69 -25.42
N GLN A 119 -5.24 -0.75 -25.85
CA GLN A 119 -3.93 -1.05 -26.45
C GLN A 119 -2.77 -1.12 -25.44
N TYR A 120 -3.01 -0.81 -24.16
CA TYR A 120 -1.96 -0.74 -23.14
C TYR A 120 -1.95 -1.99 -22.27
N SER A 121 -0.75 -2.46 -21.94
CA SER A 121 -0.53 -3.56 -20.98
C SER A 121 0.23 -3.02 -19.77
N TYR A 122 -0.31 -3.30 -18.58
CA TYR A 122 0.23 -2.86 -17.31
C TYR A 122 0.63 -4.06 -16.46
N LEU A 123 1.75 -3.95 -15.77
CA LEU A 123 2.12 -4.87 -14.71
C LEU A 123 1.47 -4.37 -13.41
N MET A 124 0.57 -5.16 -12.84
CA MET A 124 -0.22 -4.82 -11.65
C MET A 124 0.12 -5.74 -10.47
N PRO A 125 -0.05 -5.30 -9.21
CA PRO A 125 0.02 -6.19 -8.07
C PRO A 125 -1.06 -7.26 -8.18
N ASN A 126 -0.66 -8.52 -7.99
CA ASN A 126 -1.61 -9.63 -7.97
C ASN A 126 -2.28 -9.72 -6.59
N TRP A 127 -3.34 -8.95 -6.39
CA TRP A 127 -4.08 -8.88 -5.12
C TRP A 127 -4.72 -10.19 -4.67
N THR A 128 -4.85 -11.20 -5.55
CA THR A 128 -5.32 -12.54 -5.16
C THR A 128 -4.17 -13.46 -4.69
N SER A 129 -2.92 -12.99 -4.73
CA SER A 129 -1.76 -13.73 -4.22
C SER A 129 -1.63 -13.55 -2.70
N GLN A 130 -1.61 -14.66 -1.97
CA GLN A 130 -1.34 -14.64 -0.52
C GLN A 130 0.04 -14.06 -0.19
N THR A 131 1.04 -14.28 -1.05
CA THR A 131 2.38 -13.69 -0.90
C THR A 131 2.31 -12.17 -0.92
N LEU A 132 1.45 -11.59 -1.76
CA LEU A 132 1.25 -10.14 -1.80
C LEU A 132 0.46 -9.67 -0.58
N THR A 133 -0.69 -10.29 -0.29
CA THR A 133 -1.58 -9.83 0.78
C THR A 133 -1.01 -10.03 2.19
N ASN A 134 0.00 -10.91 2.34
CA ASN A 134 0.74 -11.08 3.60
C ASN A 134 1.95 -10.13 3.73
N ALA A 135 2.35 -9.46 2.65
CA ALA A 135 3.44 -8.48 2.73
C ALA A 135 2.97 -7.21 3.44
N THR A 136 3.73 -6.73 4.42
CA THR A 136 3.39 -5.64 5.34
C THR A 136 2.81 -4.41 4.63
N LEU A 137 3.44 -3.96 3.54
CA LEU A 137 2.99 -2.83 2.75
C LEU A 137 1.56 -3.00 2.21
N TYR A 138 1.29 -4.13 1.55
CA TYR A 138 0.00 -4.42 0.94
C TYR A 138 -1.05 -4.80 1.98
N LYS A 139 -0.63 -5.48 3.05
CA LYS A 139 -1.49 -5.89 4.16
C LYS A 139 -2.05 -4.68 4.90
N ILE A 140 -1.20 -3.70 5.23
CA ILE A 140 -1.63 -2.43 5.86
C ILE A 140 -2.55 -1.64 4.93
N PHE A 141 -2.20 -1.51 3.64
CA PHE A 141 -3.04 -0.79 2.69
C PHE A 141 -4.41 -1.46 2.56
N LEU A 142 -4.46 -2.77 2.32
CA LEU A 142 -5.73 -3.51 2.22
C LEU A 142 -6.57 -3.39 3.49
N HIS A 143 -5.94 -3.49 4.67
CA HIS A 143 -6.61 -3.25 5.94
C HIS A 143 -7.25 -1.86 5.98
N SER A 144 -6.50 -0.82 5.58
CA SER A 144 -7.01 0.56 5.59
C SER A 144 -8.20 0.79 4.67
N VAL A 145 -8.23 0.14 3.50
CA VAL A 145 -9.37 0.21 2.57
C VAL A 145 -10.61 -0.45 3.19
N HIS A 146 -10.44 -1.55 3.93
CA HIS A 146 -11.53 -2.18 4.68
C HIS A 146 -12.05 -1.32 5.84
N GLU A 147 -11.17 -0.63 6.58
CA GLU A 147 -11.59 0.28 7.66
C GLU A 147 -12.45 1.44 7.13
N VAL A 148 -12.14 1.94 5.94
CA VAL A 148 -12.83 3.09 5.33
C VAL A 148 -14.09 2.68 4.56
N PHE A 149 -13.94 1.73 3.63
CA PHE A 149 -14.99 1.39 2.66
C PHE A 149 -15.66 0.04 2.96
N GLY A 150 -15.03 -0.82 3.76
CA GLY A 150 -15.65 -2.09 4.18
C GLY A 150 -16.69 -1.89 5.29
N THR A 151 -16.50 -0.90 6.16
CA THR A 151 -17.43 -0.56 7.25
C THR A 151 -18.77 -0.02 6.76
N THR A 152 -18.83 0.51 5.54
CA THR A 152 -20.05 0.95 4.86
C THR A 152 -20.79 -0.20 4.16
N GLY A 153 -20.31 -1.44 4.28
CA GLY A 153 -20.94 -2.65 3.74
C GLY A 153 -20.52 -2.99 2.30
N TYR A 154 -19.66 -2.18 1.67
CA TYR A 154 -19.18 -2.44 0.33
C TYR A 154 -18.01 -3.44 0.33
N PRO A 155 -18.03 -4.49 -0.51
CA PRO A 155 -16.90 -5.38 -0.67
C PRO A 155 -15.69 -4.63 -1.25
N VAL A 156 -14.51 -4.94 -0.70
CA VAL A 156 -13.22 -4.56 -1.29
C VAL A 156 -12.82 -5.62 -2.32
N ARG A 157 -12.44 -5.19 -3.52
CA ARG A 157 -12.22 -6.06 -4.67
C ARG A 157 -10.96 -5.71 -5.45
N PHE A 158 -10.47 -6.68 -6.23
CA PHE A 158 -9.42 -6.47 -7.22
C PHE A 158 -10.02 -6.29 -8.61
N LEU A 159 -10.17 -5.03 -9.07
CA LEU A 159 -10.87 -4.67 -10.32
C LEU A 159 -10.45 -5.53 -11.52
N TYR A 160 -9.15 -5.76 -11.66
CA TYR A 160 -8.58 -6.40 -12.84
C TYR A 160 -8.74 -7.91 -12.89
N GLY A 161 -9.27 -8.54 -11.84
CA GLY A 161 -9.68 -9.94 -11.90
C GLY A 161 -10.98 -10.16 -12.69
N ALA A 162 -11.76 -9.11 -12.98
CA ALA A 162 -12.95 -9.19 -13.83
C ALA A 162 -13.29 -7.83 -14.48
N LEU A 163 -12.42 -7.33 -15.36
CA LEU A 163 -12.60 -6.01 -16.02
C LEU A 163 -13.95 -5.84 -16.74
N GLN A 164 -14.45 -6.89 -17.40
CA GLN A 164 -15.72 -6.84 -18.11
C GLN A 164 -16.93 -6.86 -17.17
N TYR A 165 -16.77 -7.41 -15.96
CA TYR A 165 -17.83 -7.50 -14.96
C TYR A 165 -17.29 -7.10 -13.57
N PRO A 166 -17.01 -5.80 -13.34
CA PRO A 166 -16.37 -5.33 -12.11
C PRO A 166 -17.11 -5.71 -10.82
N GLN A 167 -18.43 -5.91 -10.87
CA GLN A 167 -19.23 -6.36 -9.73
C GLN A 167 -18.91 -7.80 -9.29
N TYR A 168 -18.32 -8.61 -10.17
CA TYR A 168 -17.88 -9.98 -9.90
C TYR A 168 -16.35 -10.09 -9.73
N ALA A 169 -15.65 -8.96 -9.72
CA ALA A 169 -14.21 -8.94 -9.48
C ALA A 169 -13.85 -9.63 -8.15
N PRO A 170 -12.73 -10.36 -8.06
CA PRO A 170 -12.35 -11.12 -6.87
C PRO A 170 -12.45 -10.27 -5.60
N ARG A 171 -13.19 -10.76 -4.61
CA ARG A 171 -13.28 -10.15 -3.29
C ARG A 171 -11.97 -10.35 -2.56
N LEU A 172 -11.50 -9.31 -1.89
CA LEU A 172 -10.32 -9.33 -1.05
C LEU A 172 -10.77 -9.31 0.40
N GLU A 173 -10.43 -10.36 1.14
CA GLU A 173 -10.80 -10.44 2.55
C GLU A 173 -10.02 -9.44 3.40
N LYS A 174 -10.63 -9.00 4.50
CA LYS A 174 -9.97 -8.10 5.44
C LYS A 174 -8.81 -8.85 6.09
N PRO A 175 -7.55 -8.40 5.94
CA PRO A 175 -6.43 -9.04 6.60
C PRO A 175 -6.52 -8.81 8.12
N VAL A 176 -6.00 -9.75 8.90
CA VAL A 176 -5.80 -9.55 10.34
C VAL A 176 -4.40 -9.02 10.56
N LEU A 177 -4.28 -7.83 11.16
CA LEU A 177 -3.00 -7.27 11.60
C LEU A 177 -2.81 -7.54 13.10
N THR A 178 -1.63 -8.04 13.46
CA THR A 178 -1.29 -8.39 14.85
C THR A 178 -0.27 -7.43 15.46
N ILE A 179 0.61 -6.86 14.64
CA ILE A 179 1.70 -5.98 15.08
C ILE A 179 1.36 -4.52 14.80
N PHE A 180 0.70 -4.23 13.69
CA PHE A 180 0.38 -2.88 13.27
C PHE A 180 -1.10 -2.55 13.49
N LYS A 181 -1.39 -1.50 14.26
CA LYS A 181 -2.76 -1.05 14.54
C LYS A 181 -3.06 0.29 13.87
N PRO A 182 -4.27 0.50 13.33
CA PRO A 182 -4.62 1.79 12.74
C PRO A 182 -4.55 2.88 13.80
N ALA A 183 -3.74 3.91 13.55
CA ALA A 183 -3.66 5.12 14.38
C ALA A 183 -4.46 6.27 13.76
N HIS A 184 -4.39 6.40 12.44
CA HIS A 184 -5.19 7.35 11.67
C HIS A 184 -5.29 6.87 10.21
N ILE A 185 -6.45 7.09 9.58
CA ILE A 185 -6.63 6.86 8.15
C ILE A 185 -7.30 8.10 7.57
N ALA A 186 -6.58 8.81 6.70
CA ALA A 186 -7.11 9.99 6.01
C ALA A 186 -7.55 9.60 4.60
N VAL A 187 -8.67 10.17 4.17
CA VAL A 187 -9.31 9.86 2.88
C VAL A 187 -9.73 11.16 2.23
N SER A 188 -9.38 11.34 0.96
CA SER A 188 -9.80 12.49 0.17
C SER A 188 -10.14 12.05 -1.24
N GLN A 189 -11.12 12.70 -1.88
CA GLN A 189 -11.29 12.57 -3.32
C GLN A 189 -10.06 13.14 -4.03
N LEU A 190 -9.66 12.50 -5.13
CA LEU A 190 -8.53 12.95 -5.95
C LEU A 190 -8.85 14.28 -6.63
N TYR A 191 -10.08 14.41 -7.12
CA TYR A 191 -10.70 15.65 -7.60
C TYR A 191 -12.15 15.69 -7.14
N GLU A 192 -12.71 16.88 -6.98
CA GLU A 192 -14.11 17.06 -6.60
C GLU A 192 -15.05 16.31 -7.55
N GLY A 193 -15.93 15.47 -7.00
CA GLY A 193 -16.87 14.65 -7.77
C GLY A 193 -16.27 13.39 -8.40
N SER A 194 -14.97 13.10 -8.18
CA SER A 194 -14.36 11.86 -8.68
C SER A 194 -14.68 10.65 -7.80
N SER A 195 -14.80 9.49 -8.43
CA SER A 195 -14.88 8.18 -7.76
C SER A 195 -13.52 7.66 -7.28
N VAL A 196 -12.44 8.41 -7.48
CA VAL A 196 -11.08 8.02 -7.10
C VAL A 196 -10.71 8.75 -5.81
N TYR A 197 -10.32 7.98 -4.81
CA TYR A 197 -9.94 8.47 -3.50
C TYR A 197 -8.46 8.20 -3.26
N VAL A 198 -7.77 9.14 -2.63
CA VAL A 198 -6.46 8.92 -2.03
C VAL A 198 -6.69 8.47 -0.58
N VAL A 199 -6.08 7.35 -0.21
CA VAL A 199 -6.10 6.83 1.17
C VAL A 199 -4.69 6.90 1.73
N VAL A 200 -4.52 7.66 2.81
CA VAL A 200 -3.27 7.75 3.58
C VAL A 200 -3.46 6.95 4.87
N ALA A 201 -2.68 5.90 5.04
CA ALA A 201 -2.75 4.99 6.17
C ALA A 201 -1.60 5.27 7.14
N VAL A 202 -1.92 5.54 8.41
CA VAL A 202 -0.97 5.70 9.52
C VAL A 202 -1.23 4.60 10.55
N TYR A 203 -0.27 3.68 10.69
CA TYR A 203 -0.40 2.53 11.57
C TYR A 203 0.68 2.57 12.65
N LYS A 204 0.30 2.42 13.92
CA LYS A 204 1.22 2.32 15.05
C LYS A 204 1.76 0.88 15.14
N MET A 205 3.05 0.74 15.40
CA MET A 205 3.69 -0.54 15.69
C MET A 205 3.54 -0.88 17.18
N GLY A 206 3.17 -2.12 17.51
CA GLY A 206 2.96 -2.57 18.88
C GLY A 206 1.70 -2.01 19.55
N ASP A 207 1.58 -2.22 20.86
CA ASP A 207 0.48 -1.74 21.69
C ASP A 207 0.62 -0.25 22.08
#